data_AF-A0A7T3X2I6-F1
#
_entry.id   AF-A0A7T3X2I6-F1
#
_cell.length_a   1.000
_cell.length_b   1.000
_cell.length_c   1.000
_cell.angle_alpha   90.00
_cell.angle_beta   90.00
_cell.angle_gamma   90.00
#
_symmetry.space_group_name_H-M   'P 1'
#
loop_
_entity.id
_entity.type
_entity.pdbx_description
1 polymer ?
#
loop_
_entity_poly.entity_id
_entity_poly.type
_entity_poly.pdbx_seq_one_letter_code
_entity_poly.pdbx_strand_id
1 'polypeptide(L)'
;MRLTTSLVFAGDDEALGKPGIVRSIYDPTAGTGGFLSCGMEYLHELNPAARLATFGQELNPESYAICKADMLIKGQEISNIKLGNTLSDDQLPYKTFDYCLSNPPFGVDWKKVEKQVRDEASKLGFNGRFGPGLPVYLTAPCCF
;
A
#
# COMPACT_ATOMS: atom_id res chain seq x y z
N MET A 1 -2.97 7.57 -12.53
CA MET A 1 -3.54 6.88 -11.35
C MET A 1 -4.81 6.14 -11.72
N ARG A 2 -5.82 6.79 -12.31
CA ARG A 2 -7.13 6.16 -12.64
C ARG A 2 -7.08 4.83 -13.40
N LEU A 3 -6.16 4.67 -14.36
CA LEU A 3 -6.01 3.42 -15.13
C LEU A 3 -5.57 2.23 -14.26
N THR A 4 -4.56 2.43 -13.40
CA THR A 4 -4.06 1.38 -12.51
C THR A 4 -5.12 0.99 -11.49
N THR A 5 -5.80 2.00 -10.93
CA THR A 5 -6.93 1.81 -10.02
C THR A 5 -8.03 0.99 -10.68
N SER A 6 -8.48 1.37 -11.88
CA SER A 6 -9.53 0.62 -12.57
C SER A 6 -9.15 -0.82 -12.87
N LEU A 7 -7.88 -1.10 -13.18
CA LEU A 7 -7.42 -2.48 -13.42
C LEU A 7 -7.49 -3.35 -12.17
N VAL A 8 -7.19 -2.78 -11.00
CA VAL A 8 -7.25 -3.50 -9.72
C VAL A 8 -8.68 -3.82 -9.31
N PHE A 9 -9.64 -2.97 -9.68
CA PHE A 9 -11.07 -3.18 -9.37
C PHE A 9 -11.84 -3.94 -10.45
N ALA A 10 -11.37 -4.00 -11.71
CA ALA A 10 -12.08 -4.56 -12.86
C ALA A 10 -12.44 -6.06 -12.78
N GLY A 11 -11.83 -6.81 -11.85
CA GLY A 11 -12.14 -8.21 -11.61
C GLY A 11 -13.23 -8.46 -10.56
N ASP A 12 -13.61 -7.43 -9.81
CA ASP A 12 -14.42 -7.55 -8.60
C ASP A 12 -15.77 -6.82 -8.70
N ASP A 13 -16.23 -6.48 -9.90
CA ASP A 13 -17.48 -5.71 -10.11
C ASP A 13 -18.69 -6.31 -9.37
N GLU A 14 -18.81 -7.65 -9.32
CA GLU A 14 -19.88 -8.35 -8.60
C GLU A 14 -19.73 -8.27 -7.07
N ALA A 15 -18.48 -8.18 -6.59
CA ALA A 15 -18.12 -8.02 -5.19
C ALA A 15 -18.03 -6.54 -4.76
N LEU A 16 -18.12 -5.59 -5.68
CA LEU A 16 -18.12 -4.15 -5.39
C LEU A 16 -19.51 -3.54 -5.60
N GLY A 17 -20.38 -4.18 -6.39
CA GLY A 17 -21.76 -3.73 -6.64
C GLY A 17 -22.76 -4.01 -5.52
N LYS A 18 -22.40 -4.78 -4.48
CA LYS A 18 -23.32 -5.05 -3.36
C LYS A 18 -23.31 -3.90 -2.34
N PRO A 19 -24.47 -3.47 -1.83
CA PRO A 19 -24.55 -2.39 -0.85
C PRO A 19 -23.86 -2.78 0.46
N GLY A 20 -23.12 -1.84 1.06
CA GLY A 20 -22.51 -2.01 2.39
C GLY A 20 -21.20 -2.81 2.41
N ILE A 21 -20.55 -3.03 1.27
CA ILE A 21 -19.26 -3.71 1.23
C ILE A 21 -18.14 -2.80 1.74
N VAL A 22 -17.31 -3.38 2.61
CA VAL A 22 -16.08 -2.77 3.12
C VAL A 22 -14.90 -3.51 2.51
N ARG A 23 -14.05 -2.79 1.79
CA ARG A 23 -12.78 -3.30 1.26
C ARG A 23 -11.61 -2.52 1.83
N SER A 24 -10.43 -3.10 1.75
CA SER A 24 -9.19 -2.54 2.24
C SER A 24 -8.16 -2.41 1.12
N ILE A 25 -7.48 -1.27 1.09
CA ILE A 25 -6.40 -1.00 0.14
C ILE A 25 -5.13 -0.60 0.88
N TYR A 26 -3.98 -1.12 0.44
CA TYR A 26 -2.68 -0.81 0.99
C TYR A 26 -1.73 -0.23 -0.06
N ASP A 27 -1.04 0.86 0.29
CA ASP A 27 0.08 1.42 -0.46
C ASP A 27 1.36 1.45 0.40
N PRO A 28 2.35 0.57 0.17
CA PRO A 28 3.61 0.55 0.91
C PRO A 28 4.54 1.74 0.62
N THR A 29 4.18 2.56 -0.36
CA THR A 29 4.92 3.76 -0.82
C THR A 29 3.94 4.90 -1.08
N ALA A 30 3.11 5.18 -0.06
CA ALA A 30 1.93 6.03 -0.20
C ALA A 30 2.23 7.44 -0.73
N GLY A 31 3.45 7.96 -0.54
CA GLY A 31 3.82 9.30 -0.93
C GLY A 31 2.87 10.31 -0.30
N THR A 32 2.23 11.15 -1.12
CA THR A 32 1.21 12.10 -0.69
C THR A 32 -0.21 11.52 -0.62
N GLY A 33 -0.39 10.22 -0.87
CA GLY A 33 -1.69 9.52 -0.79
C GLY A 33 -2.47 9.44 -2.10
N GLY A 34 -1.84 9.72 -3.25
CA GLY A 34 -2.52 9.80 -4.55
C GLY A 34 -3.26 8.52 -4.97
N PHE A 35 -2.66 7.33 -4.77
CA PHE A 35 -3.31 6.06 -5.10
C PHE A 35 -4.47 5.73 -4.17
N LEU A 36 -4.31 5.98 -2.86
CA LEU A 36 -5.36 5.78 -1.87
C LEU A 36 -6.58 6.65 -2.18
N SER A 37 -6.35 7.92 -2.47
CA SER A 37 -7.38 8.89 -2.83
C SER A 37 -8.09 8.54 -4.13
N CYS A 38 -7.33 8.19 -5.16
CA CYS A 38 -7.90 7.76 -6.44
C CYS A 38 -8.72 6.46 -6.29
N GLY A 39 -8.28 5.52 -5.44
CA GLY A 39 -9.02 4.31 -5.12
C GLY A 39 -10.36 4.59 -4.43
N MET A 40 -10.37 5.50 -3.46
CA MET A 40 -11.60 5.92 -2.78
C MET A 40 -12.58 6.59 -3.75
N GLU A 41 -12.11 7.53 -4.56
CA GLU A 41 -12.93 8.23 -5.55
C GLU A 41 -13.51 7.26 -6.57
N TYR A 42 -12.70 6.35 -7.10
CA TYR A 42 -13.15 5.35 -8.06
C TYR A 42 -14.20 4.41 -7.48
N LEU A 43 -14.01 3.93 -6.24
CA LEU A 43 -15.01 3.09 -5.58
C LEU A 43 -16.30 3.85 -5.32
N HIS A 44 -16.21 5.12 -4.91
CA HIS A 44 -17.38 5.95 -4.69
C HIS A 44 -18.16 6.23 -5.99
N GLU A 45 -17.48 6.42 -7.12
CA GLU A 45 -18.11 6.52 -8.45
C GLU A 45 -18.85 5.23 -8.84
N LEU A 46 -18.26 4.08 -8.52
CA LEU A 46 -18.83 2.77 -8.86
C LEU A 46 -20.00 2.38 -7.94
N ASN A 47 -19.84 2.56 -6.64
CA ASN A 47 -20.83 2.25 -5.62
C ASN A 47 -20.72 3.21 -4.42
N PRO A 48 -21.59 4.23 -4.34
CA PRO A 48 -21.60 5.19 -3.23
C PRO A 48 -21.89 4.56 -1.86
N ALA A 49 -22.46 3.35 -1.82
CA ALA A 49 -22.74 2.61 -0.59
C ALA A 49 -21.58 1.70 -0.16
N ALA A 50 -20.50 1.61 -0.93
CA ALA A 50 -19.29 0.88 -0.58
C ALA A 50 -18.31 1.78 0.18
N ARG A 51 -17.50 1.16 1.06
CA ARG A 51 -16.48 1.88 1.84
C ARG A 51 -15.11 1.26 1.61
N LEU A 52 -14.13 2.09 1.28
CA LEU A 52 -12.73 1.71 1.22
C LEU A 52 -12.01 2.15 2.49
N ALA A 53 -11.40 1.21 3.19
CA ALA A 53 -10.46 1.46 4.28
C ALA A 53 -9.05 1.59 3.70
N THR A 54 -8.42 2.75 3.87
CA THR A 54 -7.10 3.02 3.33
C THR A 54 -6.00 2.74 4.35
N PHE A 55 -4.92 2.14 3.88
CA PHE A 55 -3.71 1.86 4.63
C PHE A 55 -2.51 2.30 3.80
N GLY A 56 -1.52 2.88 4.45
CA GLY A 56 -0.36 3.40 3.74
C GLY A 56 0.88 3.40 4.60
N GLN A 57 2.03 3.29 3.96
CA GLN A 57 3.32 3.50 4.59
C GLN A 57 4.16 4.41 3.71
N GLU A 58 4.84 5.38 4.34
CA GLU A 58 5.69 6.32 3.64
C GLU A 58 6.98 6.55 4.43
N LEU A 59 8.10 6.63 3.71
CA LEU A 59 9.43 6.84 4.30
C LEU A 59 9.68 8.33 4.58
N ASN A 60 9.26 9.21 3.68
CA ASN A 60 9.50 10.64 3.75
C ASN A 60 8.49 11.30 4.72
N PRO A 61 8.96 11.94 5.82
CA PRO A 61 8.07 12.59 6.80
C PRO A 61 7.20 13.71 6.24
N GLU A 62 7.65 14.44 5.22
CA GLU A 62 6.90 15.52 4.58
C GLU A 62 5.73 14.95 3.77
N SER A 63 6.02 14.00 2.87
CA SER A 63 5.00 13.29 2.10
C SER A 63 4.00 12.59 3.01
N TYR A 64 4.50 11.94 4.08
CA TYR A 64 3.67 11.32 5.12
C TYR A 64 2.70 12.31 5.77
N ALA A 65 3.17 13.50 6.16
CA ALA A 65 2.32 14.51 6.78
C ALA A 65 1.22 14.99 5.83
N ILE A 66 1.55 15.18 4.56
CA ILE A 66 0.58 15.55 3.51
C ILE A 66 -0.45 14.43 3.32
N CYS A 67 0.00 13.19 3.18
CA CYS A 67 -0.89 12.03 3.05
C CYS A 67 -1.84 11.91 4.25
N LYS A 68 -1.30 12.04 5.47
CA LYS A 68 -2.09 11.98 6.70
C LYS A 68 -3.13 13.09 6.79
N ALA A 69 -2.78 14.31 6.38
CA ALA A 69 -3.72 15.43 6.33
C ALA A 69 -4.82 15.19 5.28
N ASP A 70 -4.48 14.69 4.10
CA ASP A 70 -5.44 14.34 3.05
C ASP A 70 -6.42 13.25 3.51
N MET A 71 -5.91 12.19 4.16
CA MET A 71 -6.73 11.13 4.74
C MET A 71 -7.64 11.64 5.86
N LEU A 72 -7.16 12.57 6.69
CA LEU A 72 -7.97 13.20 7.74
C LEU A 72 -9.15 13.99 7.15
N ILE A 73 -8.89 14.79 6.11
CA ILE A 73 -9.93 15.59 5.42
C ILE A 73 -11.00 14.66 4.82
N LYS A 74 -10.59 13.49 4.33
CA LYS A 74 -11.46 12.47 3.74
C LYS A 74 -12.14 11.55 4.77
N GLY A 75 -11.98 11.81 6.07
CA GLY A 75 -12.61 11.05 7.14
C GLY A 75 -12.05 9.63 7.31
N GLN A 76 -10.81 9.38 6.88
CA GLN A 76 -10.14 8.10 7.04
C GLN A 76 -9.37 8.04 8.37
N GLU A 77 -9.14 6.81 8.84
CA GLU A 77 -8.38 6.56 10.06
C GLU A 77 -6.89 6.89 9.86
N ILE A 78 -6.47 8.05 10.36
CA ILE A 78 -5.08 8.52 10.24
C ILE A 78 -4.04 7.60 10.90
N SER A 79 -4.47 6.72 11.81
CA SER A 79 -3.61 5.70 12.42
C SER A 79 -3.19 4.60 11.45
N ASN A 80 -3.89 4.47 10.31
CA ASN A 80 -3.57 3.50 9.26
C ASN A 80 -2.43 3.97 8.35
N ILE A 81 -2.07 5.25 8.40
CA ILE A 81 -0.92 5.80 7.68
C ILE A 81 0.30 5.75 8.61
N LYS A 82 1.30 4.99 8.19
CA LYS A 82 2.52 4.68 8.95
C LYS A 82 3.72 5.42 8.37
N LEU A 83 4.58 5.91 9.26
CA LEU A 83 5.86 6.50 8.89
C LEU A 83 6.93 5.42 9.08
N GLY A 84 7.71 5.14 8.03
CA GLY A 84 8.80 4.18 8.10
C GLY A 84 9.13 3.55 6.76
N ASN A 85 10.27 2.88 6.67
CA ASN A 85 10.66 2.14 5.47
C ASN A 85 9.99 0.77 5.46
N THR A 86 9.07 0.53 4.53
CA THR A 86 8.30 -0.73 4.39
C THR A 86 9.17 -1.98 4.31
N LEU A 87 10.39 -1.89 3.75
CA LEU A 87 11.29 -3.04 3.62
C LEU A 87 11.96 -3.42 4.94
N SER A 88 12.46 -2.43 5.70
CA SER A 88 13.20 -2.68 6.94
C SER A 88 12.38 -2.61 8.22
N ASP A 89 11.25 -1.93 8.16
CA ASP A 89 10.39 -1.63 9.31
C ASP A 89 8.93 -1.72 8.86
N ASP A 90 8.45 -2.96 8.74
CA ASP A 90 7.06 -3.21 8.43
C ASP A 90 6.17 -2.83 9.61
N GLN A 91 5.31 -1.84 9.39
CA GLN A 91 4.42 -1.34 10.42
C GLN A 91 3.06 -2.06 10.41
N LEU A 92 2.80 -2.94 9.42
CA LEU A 92 1.54 -3.66 9.24
C LEU A 92 1.73 -5.17 8.93
N PRO A 93 2.67 -5.90 9.57
CA PRO A 93 3.07 -7.26 9.15
C PRO A 93 1.98 -8.33 9.35
N TYR A 94 0.99 -8.06 10.22
CA TYR A 94 -0.09 -8.99 10.54
C TYR A 94 -1.43 -8.60 9.90
N LYS A 95 -1.44 -7.62 8.98
CA LYS A 95 -2.64 -7.21 8.27
C LYS A 95 -2.62 -7.75 6.85
N THR A 96 -3.77 -8.24 6.41
CA THR A 96 -4.04 -8.59 5.01
C THR A 96 -4.96 -7.55 4.41
N PHE A 97 -4.79 -7.27 3.13
CA PHE A 97 -5.57 -6.28 2.40
C PHE A 97 -6.20 -6.90 1.16
N ASP A 98 -7.36 -6.40 0.75
CA ASP A 98 -8.04 -6.86 -0.47
C ASP A 98 -7.26 -6.40 -1.71
N TYR A 99 -6.70 -5.18 -1.65
CA TYR A 99 -5.99 -4.57 -2.77
C TYR A 99 -4.64 -4.00 -2.32
N CYS A 100 -3.63 -4.13 -3.18
CA CYS A 100 -2.33 -3.48 -3.01
C CYS A 100 -2.03 -2.62 -4.24
N LEU A 101 -1.76 -1.33 -4.04
CA LEU A 101 -1.36 -0.39 -5.08
C LEU A 101 -0.11 0.33 -4.60
N SER A 102 0.99 0.23 -5.34
CA SER A 102 2.25 0.88 -4.99
C SER A 102 2.85 1.58 -6.20
N ASN A 103 3.50 2.72 -5.97
CA ASN A 103 4.38 3.34 -6.95
C ASN A 103 5.74 3.64 -6.30
N PRO A 104 6.59 2.61 -6.14
CA PRO A 104 7.85 2.76 -5.48
C PRO A 104 8.75 3.79 -6.20
N PRO A 105 9.54 4.57 -5.46
CA PRO A 105 10.38 5.60 -6.05
C PRO A 105 11.45 4.97 -6.97
N PHE A 106 11.60 5.53 -8.17
CA PHE A 106 12.58 5.04 -9.15
C PHE A 106 14.00 5.40 -8.69
N GLY A 107 14.86 4.38 -8.56
CA GLY A 107 16.30 4.57 -8.32
C GLY A 107 16.73 4.76 -6.86
N VAL A 108 15.87 4.47 -5.88
CA VAL A 108 16.24 4.47 -4.46
C VAL A 108 16.95 3.18 -4.11
N ASP A 109 18.26 3.26 -3.88
CA ASP A 109 19.09 2.10 -3.54
C ASP A 109 18.70 1.52 -2.18
N TRP A 110 18.19 0.29 -2.18
CA TRP A 110 17.83 -0.44 -0.96
C TRP A 110 19.06 -1.05 -0.26
N LYS A 111 20.29 -0.84 -0.76
CA LYS A 111 21.54 -1.27 -0.07
C LYS A 111 21.62 -0.85 1.39
N LYS A 112 21.04 0.29 1.76
CA LYS A 112 20.98 0.74 3.16
C LYS A 112 20.20 -0.22 4.06
N VAL A 113 19.23 -0.92 3.48
CA VAL A 113 18.35 -1.90 4.17
C VAL A 113 18.62 -3.34 3.73
N GLU A 114 19.60 -3.57 2.86
CA GLU A 114 19.86 -4.87 2.26
C GLU A 114 20.17 -5.94 3.29
N LYS A 115 20.93 -5.58 4.32
CA LYS A 115 21.24 -6.49 5.43
C LYS A 115 19.97 -6.99 6.12
N GLN A 116 19.02 -6.10 6.41
CA GLN A 116 17.78 -6.45 7.10
C GLN A 116 16.89 -7.35 6.23
N VAL A 117 16.77 -7.02 4.95
CA VAL A 117 15.99 -7.82 3.98
C VAL A 117 16.61 -9.21 3.80
N ARG A 118 17.94 -9.31 3.67
CA ARG A 118 18.65 -10.60 3.57
C ARG A 118 18.56 -11.41 4.85
N ASP A 119 18.64 -10.76 6.01
CA ASP A 119 18.51 -11.41 7.31
C ASP A 119 17.10 -12.00 7.47
N GLU A 120 16.05 -11.26 7.09
CA GLU A 120 14.66 -11.77 7.08
C GLU A 120 14.52 -12.97 6.14
N ALA A 121 14.98 -12.84 4.89
CA ALA A 121 14.92 -13.91 3.91
C ALA A 121 15.64 -15.19 4.38
N SER A 122 16.82 -15.02 5.01
CA SER A 122 17.62 -16.15 5.48
C SER A 122 17.03 -16.82 6.72
N LYS A 123 16.41 -16.06 7.61
CA LYS A 123 15.86 -16.58 8.89
C LYS A 123 14.46 -17.17 8.73
N LEU A 124 13.62 -16.53 7.90
CA LEU A 124 12.21 -16.89 7.77
C LEU A 124 11.94 -17.73 6.51
N GLY A 125 12.80 -17.70 5.50
CA GLY A 125 12.58 -18.42 4.24
C GLY A 125 11.22 -18.08 3.64
N PHE A 126 10.45 -19.10 3.25
CA PHE A 126 9.08 -18.95 2.72
C PHE A 126 8.02 -18.50 3.74
N ASN A 127 8.35 -18.48 5.03
CA ASN A 127 7.47 -17.93 6.05
C ASN A 127 7.65 -16.41 6.22
N GLY A 128 8.63 -15.80 5.54
CA GLY A 128 8.87 -14.36 5.52
C GLY A 128 8.48 -13.74 4.18
N ARG A 129 8.50 -12.39 4.13
CA ARG A 129 8.06 -11.64 2.95
C ARG A 129 8.95 -11.91 1.74
N PHE A 130 10.24 -12.16 1.94
CA PHE A 130 11.21 -12.34 0.85
C PHE A 130 11.49 -13.81 0.48
N GLY A 131 10.61 -14.73 0.85
CA GLY A 131 10.72 -16.14 0.49
C GLY A 131 10.79 -16.43 -1.02
N PRO A 132 9.97 -15.78 -1.86
CA PRO A 132 10.00 -15.96 -3.31
C PRO A 132 11.23 -15.36 -4.00
N GLY A 133 11.95 -14.46 -3.32
CA GLY A 133 13.13 -13.80 -3.88
C GLY A 133 13.40 -12.43 -3.25
N LEU A 134 14.63 -11.96 -3.45
CA LEU A 134 15.05 -10.61 -3.07
C LEU A 134 14.77 -9.62 -4.21
N PRO A 135 14.58 -8.33 -3.92
CA PRO A 135 14.52 -7.28 -4.94
C PRO A 135 15.73 -7.32 -5.90
N VAL A 136 15.50 -7.64 -7.18
CA VAL A 136 16.58 -7.82 -8.19
C VAL A 136 17.16 -6.51 -8.74
N TYR A 137 16.45 -5.39 -8.64
CA TYR A 137 16.88 -4.07 -9.11
C TYR A 137 16.81 -3.01 -8.00
N LEU A 138 17.40 -1.83 -8.24
CA LEU A 138 17.29 -0.60 -7.44
C LEU A 138 15.83 -0.09 -7.25
N THR A 139 14.85 -0.84 -7.76
CA THR A 139 13.42 -0.61 -7.59
C THR A 139 12.86 -1.84 -6.88
N ALA A 140 12.42 -1.67 -5.63
CA ALA A 140 11.83 -2.75 -4.86
C ALA A 140 10.54 -3.24 -5.56
N PRO A 141 10.46 -4.52 -5.99
CA PRO A 141 9.17 -5.13 -6.24
C PRO A 141 8.49 -5.21 -4.87
N CYS A 142 7.56 -4.30 -4.60
CA CYS A 142 6.80 -4.26 -3.33
C CYS A 142 5.72 -5.35 -3.26
N CYS A 143 5.83 -6.40 -4.07
CA CYS A 143 4.89 -7.51 -4.11
C CYS A 143 5.63 -8.81 -3.80
N PHE A 144 5.79 -9.11 -2.52
CA PHE A 144 6.03 -10.47 -2.05
C PHE A 144 5.24 -10.71 -0.76
#